data_AF-A0A7V4ST91-F1
#
_entry.id   AF-A0A7V4ST91-F1
#
_cell.length_a   1.000
_cell.length_b   1.000
_cell.length_c   1.000
_cell.angle_alpha   90.00
_cell.angle_beta   90.00
_cell.angle_gamma   90.00
#
_symmetry.space_group_name_H-M   'P 1'
#
loop_
_entity.id
_entity.type
_entity.pdbx_description
1 polymer ?
#
loop_
_entity_poly.entity_id
_entity_poly.type
_entity_poly.pdbx_seq_one_letter_code
_entity_poly.pdbx_strand_id
1 'polypeptide(L)'
;MEHRRFFWCACVCLLAIAATCASAQEAAKDQALCYTTWDDNYLYIACRVDCPDVRSTHSIPNADVTGDDAVSVFVESDNKRASKPTPNCFSMTVSAASGSQFRVGNDSGTFDPKPVWTFKYGSTVQGTLNNSDDVDMGYTVEIALPWELMNMKPPRLGDMISFNLLIHRHGTNNAKPISLSPRVVAQDDVLNPSKWMNLLFVGYSFGAMMPNGEKILSARSIVRPPLIDGVIKDREWPKNSMFAFDLPTESGFVYEAKYPLPKIVFAKYFYAYQMDSRREAPNTRLVAKDRGIDLQHFPASNIGPWFSSDRVQWHKTELSEMAACGIDVVLPVYLGDRASRVVYAAKGLDCMVTALAELKTEGKP
;
A
#
# COMPACT_ATOMS: atom_id res chain seq x y z
N MET A 1 -50.14 -40.94 -0.41
CA MET A 1 -50.79 -39.63 -0.20
C MET A 1 -49.97 -38.93 0.88
N GLU A 2 -48.79 -38.41 0.55
CA GLU A 2 -48.55 -37.10 -0.12
C GLU A 2 -49.15 -35.96 0.73
N HIS A 3 -48.42 -34.97 1.25
CA HIS A 3 -47.23 -34.26 0.77
C HIS A 3 -46.35 -33.86 1.99
N ARG A 4 -45.03 -34.14 2.06
CA ARG A 4 -43.93 -33.38 1.42
C ARG A 4 -43.98 -31.86 1.68
N ARG A 5 -43.14 -31.36 2.60
CA ARG A 5 -41.99 -30.44 2.33
C ARG A 5 -41.60 -29.55 3.55
N PHE A 6 -40.31 -29.65 3.89
CA PHE A 6 -39.38 -28.57 4.29
C PHE A 6 -39.71 -27.70 5.53
N PHE A 7 -39.03 -28.00 6.64
CA PHE A 7 -38.60 -26.98 7.61
C PHE A 7 -37.09 -27.19 7.89
N TRP A 8 -36.27 -26.58 7.03
CA TRP A 8 -34.85 -26.30 7.23
C TRP A 8 -34.58 -24.92 6.60
N CYS A 9 -33.63 -24.18 7.20
CA CYS A 9 -33.16 -22.82 6.85
C CYS A 9 -34.01 -21.65 7.40
N ALA A 10 -33.43 -20.59 8.00
CA ALA A 10 -32.11 -20.03 7.74
C ALA A 10 -31.31 -19.77 9.04
N CYS A 11 -30.27 -20.59 9.21
CA CYS A 11 -29.03 -20.17 9.84
C CYS A 11 -28.47 -18.98 9.06
N VAL A 12 -27.80 -18.09 9.79
CA VAL A 12 -26.88 -17.05 9.31
C VAL A 12 -26.10 -17.57 8.09
N CYS A 13 -26.43 -17.10 6.89
CA CYS A 13 -25.61 -17.33 5.70
C CYS A 13 -24.42 -16.37 5.70
N LEU A 14 -23.50 -16.59 6.64
CA LEU A 14 -22.09 -16.31 6.48
C LEU A 14 -21.44 -17.59 5.98
N LEU A 15 -21.72 -17.97 4.73
CA LEU A 15 -21.03 -19.07 4.06
C LEU A 15 -20.84 -18.72 2.58
N ALA A 16 -19.58 -18.48 2.25
CA ALA A 16 -18.94 -18.68 0.96
C ALA A 16 -19.30 -17.73 -0.20
N ILE A 17 -18.71 -16.54 -0.19
CA ILE A 17 -17.91 -16.11 -1.35
C ILE A 17 -16.47 -16.57 -1.07
N ALA A 18 -16.26 -17.87 -1.15
CA ALA A 18 -14.95 -18.52 -1.06
C ALA A 18 -14.96 -19.76 -1.94
N ALA A 19 -15.48 -19.64 -3.17
CA ALA A 19 -15.52 -20.75 -4.13
C ALA A 19 -15.66 -20.28 -5.59
N THR A 20 -15.02 -19.17 -5.98
CA THR A 20 -14.74 -18.88 -7.40
C THR A 20 -13.52 -17.97 -7.48
N CYS A 21 -12.35 -18.61 -7.29
CA CYS A 21 -11.02 -18.27 -7.78
C CYS A 21 -9.99 -18.96 -6.87
N ALA A 22 -10.16 -20.27 -6.66
CA ALA A 22 -9.01 -21.14 -6.49
C ALA A 22 -8.47 -21.45 -7.89
N SER A 23 -8.08 -20.41 -8.65
CA SER A 23 -6.89 -20.60 -9.45
C SER A 23 -5.82 -20.94 -8.42
N ALA A 24 -5.03 -21.98 -8.67
CA ALA A 24 -3.73 -22.10 -8.06
C ALA A 24 -2.95 -20.86 -8.52
N GLN A 25 -3.19 -19.73 -7.85
CA GLN A 25 -2.36 -18.55 -7.92
C GLN A 25 -1.05 -19.07 -7.35
N GLU A 26 -0.05 -19.20 -8.22
CA GLU A 26 1.34 -19.42 -7.80
C GLU A 26 1.60 -18.52 -6.60
N ALA A 27 2.17 -19.08 -5.52
CA ALA A 27 2.42 -18.32 -4.29
C ALA A 27 3.08 -17.00 -4.70
N ALA A 28 2.46 -15.87 -4.36
CA ALA A 28 2.96 -14.57 -4.75
C ALA A 28 4.42 -14.49 -4.26
N LYS A 29 5.35 -14.28 -5.19
CA LYS A 29 6.76 -14.13 -4.85
C LYS A 29 6.88 -12.82 -4.08
N ASP A 30 7.56 -12.87 -2.93
CA ASP A 30 7.92 -11.67 -2.18
C ASP A 30 8.64 -10.69 -3.12
N GLN A 31 8.27 -9.42 -3.05
CA GLN A 31 8.83 -8.39 -3.91
C GLN A 31 9.27 -7.17 -3.11
N ALA A 32 10.28 -6.48 -3.62
CA ALA A 32 10.53 -5.09 -3.23
C ALA A 32 9.93 -4.17 -4.29
N LEU A 33 8.98 -3.32 -3.87
CA LEU A 33 8.41 -2.26 -4.69
C LEU A 33 8.99 -0.92 -4.25
N CYS A 34 9.77 -0.28 -5.11
CA CYS A 34 10.48 0.94 -4.79
C CYS A 34 10.11 2.11 -5.72
N TYR A 35 10.36 3.31 -5.22
CA TYR A 35 10.10 4.58 -5.90
C TYR A 35 11.32 5.47 -5.77
N THR A 36 11.50 6.35 -6.75
CA THR A 36 12.50 7.41 -6.68
C THR A 36 11.91 8.71 -7.23
N THR A 37 12.27 9.84 -6.63
CA THR A 37 11.94 11.17 -7.16
C THR A 37 12.99 12.16 -6.68
N TRP A 38 12.94 13.39 -7.17
CA TRP A 38 13.89 14.39 -6.74
C TRP A 38 13.37 15.82 -6.88
N ASP A 39 13.98 16.73 -6.14
CA ASP A 39 13.77 18.17 -6.27
C ASP A 39 15.09 18.93 -6.16
N ASP A 40 15.02 20.25 -5.96
CA ASP A 40 16.19 21.12 -5.84
C ASP A 40 17.00 20.90 -4.55
N ASN A 41 16.55 20.06 -3.62
CA ASN A 41 17.19 19.88 -2.32
C ASN A 41 17.58 18.41 -2.07
N TYR A 42 16.73 17.46 -2.46
CA TYR A 42 16.88 16.05 -2.12
C TYR A 42 16.71 15.10 -3.31
N LEU A 43 17.42 13.98 -3.22
CA LEU A 43 17.03 12.72 -3.83
C LEU A 43 16.14 11.95 -2.86
N TYR A 44 14.97 11.53 -3.31
CA TYR A 44 14.00 10.77 -2.53
C TYR A 44 13.94 9.31 -3.00
N ILE A 45 13.95 8.38 -2.05
CA ILE A 45 13.79 6.95 -2.30
C ILE A 45 12.75 6.41 -1.32
N ALA A 46 11.87 5.52 -1.79
CA ALA A 46 11.04 4.71 -0.91
C ALA A 46 11.03 3.26 -1.38
N CYS A 47 10.89 2.33 -0.44
CA CYS A 47 10.71 0.92 -0.72
C CYS A 47 9.69 0.33 0.24
N ARG A 48 8.71 -0.39 -0.31
CA ARG A 48 7.93 -1.39 0.39
C ARG A 48 8.57 -2.75 0.14
N VAL A 49 8.94 -3.45 1.19
CA VAL A 49 9.64 -4.72 1.14
C VAL A 49 8.74 -5.78 1.74
N ASP A 50 8.37 -6.78 0.95
CA ASP A 50 7.65 -7.95 1.47
C ASP A 50 8.61 -8.78 2.34
N CYS A 51 8.28 -8.96 3.61
CA CYS A 51 9.07 -9.73 4.57
C CYS A 51 8.12 -10.36 5.61
N PRO A 52 7.88 -11.68 5.58
CA PRO A 52 6.96 -12.36 6.48
C PRO A 52 7.47 -12.50 7.93
N ASP A 53 8.75 -12.26 8.21
CA ASP A 53 9.32 -12.31 9.56
C ASP A 53 10.30 -11.13 9.68
N VAL A 54 9.79 -9.97 10.13
CA VAL A 54 10.61 -8.75 10.20
C VAL A 54 11.51 -8.78 11.43
N ARG A 55 12.82 -8.82 11.21
CA ARG A 55 13.84 -8.88 12.27
C ARG A 55 14.79 -7.70 12.23
N SER A 56 14.65 -6.81 13.20
CA SER A 56 15.53 -5.65 13.37
C SER A 56 15.60 -5.18 14.82
N THR A 57 16.79 -4.80 15.28
CA THR A 57 17.01 -4.34 16.66
C THR A 57 17.60 -2.94 16.76
N HIS A 58 18.16 -2.42 15.68
CA HIS A 58 18.84 -1.13 15.69
C HIS A 58 17.85 0.00 15.37
N SER A 59 17.57 0.84 16.36
CA SER A 59 16.60 1.95 16.29
C SER A 59 17.22 3.34 16.41
N ILE A 60 18.55 3.43 16.43
CA ILE A 60 19.29 4.66 16.72
C ILE A 60 19.88 5.24 15.41
N PRO A 61 19.75 6.55 15.15
CA PRO A 61 20.41 7.20 14.01
C PRO A 61 21.93 7.21 14.17
N ASN A 62 22.64 7.19 13.04
CA ASN A 62 24.11 7.17 12.98
C ASN A 62 24.76 5.94 13.68
N ALA A 63 24.05 4.82 13.76
CA ALA A 63 24.55 3.56 14.30
C ALA A 63 24.80 2.55 13.19
N ASP A 64 25.67 1.56 13.44
CA ASP A 64 25.71 0.37 12.58
C ASP A 64 24.41 -0.41 12.72
N VAL A 65 23.79 -0.75 11.59
CA VAL A 65 22.53 -1.48 11.51
C VAL A 65 22.71 -2.85 10.84
N THR A 66 23.97 -3.30 10.72
CA THR A 66 24.30 -4.60 10.12
C THR A 66 23.58 -5.73 10.86
N GLY A 67 22.96 -6.62 10.09
CA GLY A 67 22.22 -7.78 10.61
C GLY A 67 20.71 -7.55 10.76
N ASP A 68 20.24 -6.31 10.68
CA ASP A 68 18.81 -6.01 10.61
C ASP A 68 18.25 -6.21 9.20
N ASP A 69 16.95 -6.50 9.12
CA ASP A 69 16.14 -6.18 7.95
C ASP A 69 16.24 -4.68 7.67
N ALA A 70 16.73 -4.35 6.48
CA ALA A 70 17.11 -2.99 6.16
C ALA A 70 17.09 -2.73 4.66
N VAL A 71 17.07 -1.46 4.30
CA VAL A 71 17.29 -0.99 2.92
C VAL A 71 18.58 -0.19 2.88
N SER A 72 19.49 -0.56 1.99
CA SER A 72 20.68 0.25 1.68
C SER A 72 20.58 0.87 0.29
N VAL A 73 20.76 2.19 0.23
CA VAL A 73 20.93 2.94 -1.01
C VAL A 73 22.41 3.26 -1.20
N PHE A 74 22.93 3.05 -2.41
CA PHE A 74 24.29 3.37 -2.81
C PHE A 74 24.27 4.33 -4.00
N VAL A 75 25.11 5.36 -3.94
CA VAL A 75 25.24 6.40 -4.98
C VAL A 75 26.71 6.65 -5.27
N GLU A 76 27.08 6.74 -6.54
CA GLU A 76 28.34 7.36 -6.99
C GLU A 76 27.99 8.66 -7.73
N SER A 77 28.35 9.79 -7.14
CA SER A 77 27.89 11.11 -7.58
C SER A 77 28.49 11.58 -8.91
N ASP A 78 29.69 11.15 -9.24
CA ASP A 78 30.40 11.55 -10.46
C ASP A 78 30.25 10.56 -11.62
N ASN A 79 29.54 9.44 -11.39
CA ASN A 79 29.24 8.40 -12.38
C ASN A 79 30.49 7.85 -13.12
N LYS A 80 31.67 7.90 -12.49
CA LYS A 80 32.91 7.38 -13.09
C LYS A 80 32.95 5.86 -13.15
N ARG A 81 32.05 5.18 -12.45
CA ARG A 81 31.91 3.72 -12.42
C ARG A 81 33.20 3.06 -11.98
N ALA A 82 33.77 3.57 -10.88
CA ALA A 82 34.97 2.99 -10.30
C ALA A 82 34.75 1.51 -9.92
N SER A 83 35.82 0.72 -9.91
CA SER A 83 35.76 -0.70 -9.54
C SER A 83 35.69 -0.93 -8.03
N LYS A 84 35.86 0.13 -7.24
CA LYS A 84 35.82 0.18 -5.77
C LYS A 84 35.21 1.52 -5.33
N PRO A 85 34.75 1.65 -4.08
CA PRO A 85 34.29 2.93 -3.54
C PRO A 85 35.37 4.01 -3.64
N THR A 86 34.94 5.24 -3.84
CA THR A 86 35.79 6.44 -3.88
C THR A 86 35.18 7.51 -2.96
N PRO A 87 35.84 8.64 -2.70
CA PRO A 87 35.24 9.77 -1.98
C PRO A 87 33.94 10.34 -2.60
N ASN A 88 33.59 9.94 -3.83
CA ASN A 88 32.34 10.28 -4.51
C ASN A 88 31.28 9.16 -4.40
N CYS A 89 31.55 8.11 -3.63
CA CYS A 89 30.61 7.05 -3.32
C CYS A 89 29.98 7.28 -1.94
N PHE A 90 28.67 7.09 -1.85
CA PHE A 90 27.89 7.29 -0.63
C PHE A 90 26.98 6.09 -0.42
N SER A 91 26.74 5.73 0.84
CA SER A 91 25.72 4.75 1.20
C SER A 91 24.85 5.26 2.34
N MET A 92 23.56 4.98 2.28
CA MET A 92 22.61 5.22 3.35
C MET A 92 21.84 3.93 3.62
N THR A 93 21.91 3.44 4.86
CA THR A 93 21.18 2.24 5.28
C THR A 93 20.17 2.61 6.36
N VAL A 94 18.94 2.12 6.21
CA VAL A 94 17.86 2.31 7.18
C VAL A 94 17.32 0.94 7.58
N SER A 95 17.33 0.67 8.89
CA SER A 95 16.75 -0.52 9.50
C SER A 95 15.22 -0.41 9.59
N ALA A 96 14.51 -1.54 9.51
CA ALA A 96 13.06 -1.58 9.77
C ALA A 96 12.71 -1.17 11.21
N ALA A 97 13.67 -1.22 12.14
CA ALA A 97 13.54 -0.69 13.50
C ALA A 97 13.82 0.82 13.61
N SER A 98 13.96 1.54 12.49
CA SER A 98 14.24 2.99 12.42
C SER A 98 15.65 3.43 12.85
N GLY A 99 16.63 2.53 12.90
CA GLY A 99 18.04 2.87 12.95
C GLY A 99 18.59 3.29 11.59
N SER A 100 19.70 4.01 11.55
CA SER A 100 20.32 4.38 10.28
C SER A 100 21.83 4.57 10.32
N GLN A 101 22.48 4.36 9.17
CA GLN A 101 23.90 4.62 8.96
C GLN A 101 24.14 5.31 7.62
N PHE A 102 24.82 6.46 7.65
CA PHE A 102 25.38 7.08 6.47
C PHE A 102 26.89 6.82 6.41
N ARG A 103 27.39 6.48 5.21
CA ARG A 103 28.82 6.23 4.97
C ARG A 103 29.31 6.92 3.71
N VAL A 104 30.57 7.29 3.70
CA VAL A 104 31.26 7.88 2.55
C VAL A 104 32.41 6.95 2.15
N GLY A 105 32.60 6.76 0.84
CA GLY A 105 33.72 5.99 0.33
C GLY A 105 35.05 6.70 0.59
N ASN A 106 36.13 5.96 0.60
CA ASN A 106 37.48 6.48 0.79
C ASN A 106 38.45 5.99 -0.28
N ASP A 107 39.64 6.58 -0.35
CA ASP A 107 40.67 6.22 -1.33
C ASP A 107 41.22 4.79 -1.16
N SER A 108 40.92 4.12 -0.03
CA SER A 108 41.27 2.72 0.20
C SER A 108 40.27 1.74 -0.41
N GLY A 109 39.20 2.23 -1.05
CA GLY A 109 38.17 1.38 -1.63
C GLY A 109 37.23 0.78 -0.59
N THR A 110 36.96 1.50 0.49
CA THR A 110 36.03 1.09 1.56
C THR A 110 35.09 2.23 1.91
N PHE A 111 34.12 2.00 2.80
CA PHE A 111 33.17 2.99 3.29
C PHE A 111 33.39 3.28 4.78
N ASP A 112 33.55 4.54 5.14
CA ASP A 112 33.65 4.98 6.52
C ASP A 112 32.33 5.61 7.00
N PRO A 113 31.89 5.31 8.24
CA PRO A 113 30.73 5.97 8.81
C PRO A 113 30.96 7.47 8.95
N LYS A 114 29.96 8.24 8.54
CA LYS A 114 29.93 9.70 8.70
C LYS A 114 28.62 10.09 9.36
N PRO A 115 28.64 10.51 10.63
CA PRO A 115 27.44 10.98 11.31
C PRO A 115 26.84 12.17 10.57
N VAL A 116 25.54 12.10 10.30
CA VAL A 116 24.78 13.18 9.65
C VAL A 116 23.43 13.34 10.33
N TRP A 117 22.98 14.60 10.43
CA TRP A 117 21.72 14.98 11.09
C TRP A 117 20.75 15.73 10.16
N THR A 118 21.16 15.95 8.90
CA THR A 118 20.39 16.74 7.91
C THR A 118 19.61 15.89 6.92
N PHE A 119 19.89 14.59 6.79
CA PHE A 119 19.06 13.69 5.99
C PHE A 119 17.76 13.35 6.75
N LYS A 120 16.72 12.96 6.01
CA LYS A 120 15.47 12.48 6.60
C LYS A 120 15.27 11.03 6.22
N TYR A 121 14.73 10.25 7.13
CA TYR A 121 14.33 8.89 6.86
C TYR A 121 13.17 8.50 7.77
N GLY A 122 12.38 7.53 7.33
CA GLY A 122 11.28 6.95 8.08
C GLY A 122 11.20 5.47 7.78
N SER A 123 10.75 4.69 8.75
CA SER A 123 10.42 3.29 8.51
C SER A 123 9.16 2.92 9.26
N THR A 124 8.40 1.97 8.74
CA THR A 124 7.21 1.43 9.40
C THR A 124 7.10 -0.04 9.07
N VAL A 125 6.92 -0.86 10.11
CA VAL A 125 6.62 -2.29 9.98
C VAL A 125 5.11 -2.47 9.81
N GLN A 126 4.71 -3.30 8.84
CA GLN A 126 3.32 -3.70 8.62
C GLN A 126 3.11 -5.10 9.20
N GLY A 127 3.02 -5.17 10.53
CA GLY A 127 3.00 -6.43 11.28
C GLY A 127 3.50 -6.20 12.70
N THR A 128 4.28 -7.14 13.21
CA THR A 128 5.04 -7.01 14.45
C THR A 128 6.54 -7.04 14.15
N LEU A 129 7.35 -6.64 15.14
CA LEU A 129 8.80 -6.55 14.99
C LEU A 129 9.44 -7.60 15.91
N ASN A 130 10.32 -8.45 15.36
CA ASN A 130 11.04 -9.52 16.06
C ASN A 130 10.14 -10.58 16.70
N ASN A 131 9.05 -10.97 16.04
CA ASN A 131 8.17 -12.03 16.52
C ASN A 131 8.06 -13.14 15.47
N SER A 132 8.84 -14.20 15.63
CA SER A 132 8.81 -15.32 14.67
C SER A 132 7.56 -16.20 14.79
N ASP A 133 6.67 -15.91 15.75
CA ASP A 133 5.44 -16.68 15.97
C ASP A 133 4.26 -16.15 15.13
N ASP A 134 4.39 -15.01 14.46
CA ASP A 134 3.42 -14.49 13.50
C ASP A 134 3.99 -14.31 12.08
N VAL A 135 3.19 -13.72 11.20
CA VAL A 135 3.54 -13.48 9.80
C VAL A 135 3.24 -12.02 9.50
N ASP A 136 4.27 -11.30 9.11
CA ASP A 136 4.22 -9.89 8.76
C ASP A 136 3.88 -9.68 7.27
N MET A 137 3.42 -8.48 6.93
CA MET A 137 3.35 -8.05 5.52
C MET A 137 4.70 -7.50 5.05
N GLY A 138 5.63 -7.25 5.96
CA GLY A 138 6.93 -6.62 5.70
C GLY A 138 7.03 -5.22 6.27
N TYR A 139 7.81 -4.38 5.61
CA TYR A 139 8.12 -3.04 6.10
C TYR A 139 8.30 -2.04 4.95
N THR A 140 8.20 -0.77 5.31
CA THR A 140 8.43 0.35 4.42
C THR A 140 9.59 1.18 4.93
N VAL A 141 10.44 1.65 4.01
CA VAL A 141 11.51 2.61 4.27
C VAL A 141 11.36 3.78 3.31
N GLU A 142 11.47 5.00 3.82
CA GLU A 142 11.54 6.23 3.05
C GLU A 142 12.80 7.01 3.42
N ILE A 143 13.46 7.61 2.42
CA ILE A 143 14.72 8.33 2.55
C ILE A 143 14.63 9.63 1.74
N ALA A 144 15.10 10.73 2.31
CA ALA A 144 15.46 11.95 1.59
C ALA A 144 16.94 12.28 1.83
N LEU A 145 17.75 12.17 0.78
CA LEU A 145 19.18 12.45 0.77
C LEU A 145 19.46 13.85 0.19
N PRO A 146 19.92 14.82 1.00
CA PRO A 146 20.36 16.11 0.48
C PRO A 146 21.47 15.96 -0.55
N TRP A 147 21.38 16.69 -1.67
CA TRP A 147 22.41 16.70 -2.72
C TRP A 147 23.79 17.08 -2.20
N GLU A 148 23.83 18.03 -1.27
CA GLU A 148 25.06 18.54 -0.66
C GLU A 148 25.82 17.44 0.12
N LEU A 149 25.11 16.47 0.71
CA LEU A 149 25.77 15.35 1.40
C LEU A 149 26.52 14.42 0.45
N MET A 150 26.09 14.38 -0.81
CA MET A 150 26.69 13.58 -1.88
C MET A 150 27.71 14.39 -2.68
N ASN A 151 28.14 15.56 -2.18
CA ASN A 151 29.02 16.51 -2.87
C ASN A 151 28.49 16.91 -4.26
N MET A 152 27.17 16.97 -4.43
CA MET A 152 26.51 17.32 -5.68
C MET A 152 25.64 18.56 -5.54
N LYS A 153 25.48 19.27 -6.65
CA LYS A 153 24.35 20.17 -6.85
C LYS A 153 23.16 19.37 -7.38
N PRO A 154 21.93 19.90 -7.30
CA PRO A 154 20.77 19.27 -7.93
C PRO A 154 21.05 18.97 -9.41
N PRO A 155 20.72 17.77 -9.89
CA PRO A 155 21.02 17.37 -11.26
C PRO A 155 20.20 18.18 -12.27
N ARG A 156 20.73 18.33 -13.47
CA ARG A 156 19.96 18.82 -14.62
C ARG A 156 19.23 17.65 -15.27
N LEU A 157 18.17 17.98 -16.02
CA LEU A 157 17.46 16.96 -16.80
C LEU A 157 18.43 16.28 -17.77
N GLY A 158 18.46 14.95 -17.76
CA GLY A 158 19.37 14.14 -18.57
C GLY A 158 20.66 13.73 -17.85
N ASP A 159 20.99 14.32 -16.71
CA ASP A 159 22.13 13.89 -15.91
C ASP A 159 21.90 12.47 -15.34
N MET A 160 22.99 11.74 -15.10
CA MET A 160 22.96 10.39 -14.55
C MET A 160 23.99 10.22 -13.45
N ILE A 161 23.64 9.43 -12.43
CA ILE A 161 24.55 8.94 -11.39
C ILE A 161 24.57 7.42 -11.38
N SER A 162 25.64 6.80 -10.87
CA SER A 162 25.60 5.36 -10.57
C SER A 162 24.78 5.15 -9.31
N PHE A 163 23.86 4.18 -9.34
CA PHE A 163 22.90 3.95 -8.28
C PHE A 163 22.70 2.46 -8.06
N ASN A 164 22.63 2.05 -6.80
CA ASN A 164 22.20 0.71 -6.44
C ASN A 164 21.33 0.73 -5.18
N LEU A 165 20.50 -0.29 -5.05
CA LEU A 165 19.68 -0.51 -3.88
C LEU A 165 19.80 -1.97 -3.48
N LEU A 166 20.00 -2.21 -2.19
CA LEU A 166 20.04 -3.53 -1.60
C LEU A 166 18.94 -3.68 -0.55
N ILE A 167 18.34 -4.86 -0.53
CA ILE A 167 17.48 -5.31 0.56
C ILE A 167 18.31 -6.25 1.43
N HIS A 168 18.47 -5.90 2.70
CA HIS A 168 19.01 -6.80 3.70
C HIS A 168 17.82 -7.51 4.34
N ARG A 169 17.88 -8.84 4.34
CA ARG A 169 16.86 -9.68 4.96
C ARG A 169 17.51 -10.72 5.83
N HIS A 170 17.09 -10.79 7.07
CA HIS A 170 17.53 -11.78 8.03
C HIS A 170 17.29 -13.19 7.48
N GLY A 171 18.19 -14.13 7.78
CA GLY A 171 18.05 -15.53 7.36
C GLY A 171 18.35 -15.80 5.88
N THR A 172 18.57 -14.77 5.05
CA THR A 172 19.02 -14.97 3.67
C THR A 172 20.49 -15.38 3.62
N ASN A 173 20.82 -16.30 2.70
CA ASN A 173 22.20 -16.71 2.50
C ASN A 173 22.99 -15.53 1.90
N ASN A 174 23.91 -14.99 2.70
CA ASN A 174 24.79 -13.87 2.33
C ASN A 174 25.69 -14.12 1.10
N ALA A 175 25.66 -15.31 0.50
CA ALA A 175 26.40 -15.62 -0.73
C ALA A 175 25.92 -14.79 -1.93
N LYS A 176 24.62 -14.50 -2.04
CA LYS A 176 24.06 -13.69 -3.13
C LYS A 176 23.29 -12.50 -2.56
N PRO A 177 23.80 -11.26 -2.69
CA PRO A 177 23.09 -10.08 -2.23
C PRO A 177 21.78 -9.87 -3.00
N ILE A 178 20.74 -9.41 -2.31
CA ILE A 178 19.49 -8.99 -2.94
C ILE A 178 19.67 -7.55 -3.43
N SER A 179 20.03 -7.41 -4.71
CA SER A 179 20.38 -6.13 -5.31
C SER A 179 19.48 -5.77 -6.48
N LEU A 180 19.14 -4.49 -6.58
CA LEU A 180 18.49 -3.90 -7.75
C LEU A 180 19.32 -4.10 -9.02
N SER A 181 20.64 -4.01 -8.93
CA SER A 181 21.51 -4.23 -10.08
C SER A 181 21.67 -5.73 -10.38
N PRO A 182 21.29 -6.22 -11.57
CA PRO A 182 21.47 -7.62 -11.93
C PRO A 182 22.95 -8.01 -12.10
N ARG A 183 23.87 -7.04 -12.12
CA ARG A 183 25.32 -7.27 -12.22
C ARG A 183 25.98 -7.55 -10.86
N VAL A 184 25.28 -7.29 -9.76
CA VAL A 184 25.77 -7.54 -8.40
C VAL A 184 25.32 -8.94 -8.00
N VAL A 185 26.19 -9.93 -8.20
CA VAL A 185 25.86 -11.35 -8.06
C VAL A 185 26.57 -12.04 -6.89
N ALA A 186 27.60 -11.39 -6.33
CA ALA A 186 28.35 -11.84 -5.18
C ALA A 186 28.54 -10.70 -4.17
N GLN A 187 28.86 -11.02 -2.92
CA GLN A 187 29.02 -10.01 -1.87
C GLN A 187 30.10 -8.96 -2.18
N ASP A 188 31.20 -9.38 -2.82
CA ASP A 188 32.28 -8.47 -3.25
C ASP A 188 31.83 -7.47 -4.32
N ASP A 189 30.73 -7.75 -5.02
CA ASP A 189 30.18 -6.86 -6.05
C ASP A 189 29.40 -5.68 -5.47
N VAL A 190 28.93 -5.81 -4.22
CA VAL A 190 28.10 -4.80 -3.57
C VAL A 190 28.83 -3.46 -3.53
N LEU A 191 30.12 -3.50 -3.24
CA LEU A 191 30.98 -2.31 -3.13
C LEU A 191 31.66 -1.94 -4.45
N ASN A 192 31.19 -2.44 -5.60
CA ASN A 192 31.77 -2.15 -6.91
C ASN A 192 30.85 -1.23 -7.73
N PRO A 193 31.08 0.11 -7.73
CA PRO A 193 30.27 1.07 -8.49
C PRO A 193 30.13 0.77 -9.98
N SER A 194 31.13 0.15 -10.60
CA SER A 194 31.06 -0.24 -12.01
C SER A 194 29.92 -1.20 -12.33
N LYS A 195 29.46 -1.97 -11.33
CA LYS A 195 28.34 -2.90 -11.41
C LYS A 195 26.99 -2.28 -11.06
N TRP A 196 26.93 -1.06 -10.53
CA TRP A 196 25.67 -0.40 -10.16
C TRP A 196 24.88 0.12 -11.36
N MET A 197 23.57 0.30 -11.25
CA MET A 197 22.70 0.80 -12.33
C MET A 197 22.91 2.30 -12.58
N ASN A 198 22.33 2.86 -13.65
CA ASN A 198 22.26 4.31 -13.81
C ASN A 198 20.91 4.82 -13.29
N LEU A 199 20.92 5.88 -12.49
CA LEU A 199 19.73 6.66 -12.19
C LEU A 199 19.71 7.90 -13.09
N LEU A 200 18.72 7.99 -13.98
CA LEU A 200 18.55 9.07 -14.94
C LEU A 200 17.52 10.08 -14.44
N PHE A 201 17.92 11.34 -14.35
CA PHE A 201 17.07 12.43 -13.88
C PHE A 201 16.25 13.02 -15.02
N VAL A 202 14.93 12.97 -14.90
CA VAL A 202 13.98 13.41 -15.94
C VAL A 202 12.95 14.38 -15.41
N GLY A 203 12.26 15.09 -16.31
CA GLY A 203 11.14 15.97 -15.95
C GLY A 203 9.91 15.19 -15.47
N TYR A 204 8.90 15.88 -14.95
CA TYR A 204 7.68 15.27 -14.41
C TYR A 204 6.85 14.49 -15.44
N SER A 205 6.70 15.05 -16.65
CA SER A 205 5.98 14.41 -17.75
C SER A 205 6.97 13.76 -18.71
N PHE A 206 7.27 12.49 -18.50
CA PHE A 206 7.84 11.66 -19.55
C PHE A 206 6.81 10.60 -19.96
N GLY A 207 6.64 10.40 -21.27
CA GLY A 207 5.90 9.25 -21.78
C GLY A 207 6.59 7.97 -21.32
N ALA A 208 5.82 6.93 -21.03
CA ALA A 208 6.30 5.67 -20.48
C ALA A 208 7.49 5.09 -21.27
N MET A 209 8.72 5.45 -20.89
CA MET A 209 9.90 4.70 -21.24
C MET A 209 9.95 3.55 -20.25
N MET A 210 9.71 2.35 -20.75
CA MET A 210 10.04 1.14 -20.00
C MET A 210 11.53 1.25 -19.64
N PRO A 211 11.92 1.00 -18.37
CA PRO A 211 13.32 0.85 -18.01
C PRO A 211 13.96 -0.09 -19.03
N ASN A 212 14.94 0.40 -19.80
CA ASN A 212 15.90 -0.56 -20.32
C ASN A 212 16.60 -1.12 -19.07
N GLY A 213 16.88 -2.42 -19.01
CA GLY A 213 17.41 -3.08 -17.80
C GLY A 213 18.76 -2.56 -17.28
N GLU A 214 19.19 -1.37 -17.70
CA GLU A 214 20.41 -0.66 -17.31
C GLU A 214 20.13 0.72 -16.66
N LYS A 215 18.93 1.30 -16.80
CA LYS A 215 18.60 2.64 -16.27
C LYS A 215 17.29 2.64 -15.48
N ILE A 216 17.31 3.33 -14.35
CA ILE A 216 16.12 3.68 -13.56
C ILE A 216 15.82 5.16 -13.80
N LEU A 217 14.54 5.49 -13.96
CA LEU A 217 14.08 6.86 -14.16
C LEU A 217 13.70 7.50 -12.83
N SER A 218 14.18 8.71 -12.57
CA SER A 218 13.77 9.53 -11.45
C SER A 218 13.11 10.81 -11.97
N ALA A 219 11.79 10.85 -11.94
CA ALA A 219 11.02 12.04 -12.28
C ALA A 219 11.25 13.15 -11.24
N ARG A 220 11.37 14.38 -11.70
CA ARG A 220 11.37 15.54 -10.80
C ARG A 220 10.00 15.73 -10.16
N SER A 221 9.95 15.91 -8.84
CA SER A 221 8.76 16.37 -8.14
C SER A 221 8.55 17.86 -8.36
N ILE A 222 7.35 18.25 -8.82
CA ILE A 222 7.01 19.65 -9.14
C ILE A 222 5.96 20.21 -8.17
N VAL A 223 5.02 19.38 -7.72
CA VAL A 223 3.88 19.86 -6.93
C VAL A 223 4.20 19.85 -5.43
N ARG A 224 4.62 18.69 -4.92
CA ARG A 224 4.90 18.51 -3.51
C ARG A 224 5.92 17.38 -3.33
N PRO A 225 7.01 17.58 -2.57
CA PRO A 225 7.90 16.48 -2.23
C PRO A 225 7.17 15.45 -1.36
N PRO A 226 7.55 14.15 -1.44
CA PRO A 226 6.99 13.13 -0.57
C PRO A 226 7.28 13.46 0.90
N LEU A 227 6.34 13.18 1.78
CA LEU A 227 6.54 13.24 3.22
C LEU A 227 7.31 11.98 3.64
N ILE A 228 8.42 12.18 4.33
CA ILE A 228 9.24 11.08 4.85
C ILE A 228 8.73 10.72 6.23
N ASP A 229 7.76 9.81 6.30
CA ASP A 229 7.14 9.34 7.54
C ASP A 229 7.13 7.80 7.68
N GLY A 230 7.72 7.09 6.72
CA GLY A 230 7.79 5.63 6.68
C GLY A 230 6.54 4.99 6.06
N VAL A 231 5.63 5.77 5.47
CA VAL A 231 4.37 5.28 4.90
C VAL A 231 4.18 5.79 3.47
N ILE A 232 4.27 4.89 2.50
CA ILE A 232 3.98 5.20 1.09
C ILE A 232 2.46 5.33 0.90
N LYS A 233 1.96 6.56 0.71
CA LYS A 233 0.53 6.81 0.43
C LYS A 233 0.22 6.83 -1.06
N ASP A 234 -1.04 6.57 -1.41
CA ASP A 234 -1.48 6.68 -2.80
C ASP A 234 -1.26 8.11 -3.33
N ARG A 235 -0.72 8.20 -4.55
CA ARG A 235 -0.40 9.45 -5.28
C ARG A 235 0.65 10.36 -4.64
N GLU A 236 1.26 9.96 -3.54
CA GLU A 236 2.39 10.69 -2.96
C GLU A 236 3.67 10.50 -3.79
N TRP A 237 3.91 9.27 -4.23
CA TRP A 237 5.06 8.90 -5.04
C TRP A 237 4.71 8.80 -6.54
N PRO A 238 5.57 9.32 -7.44
CA PRO A 238 5.32 9.29 -8.87
C PRO A 238 5.41 7.86 -9.42
N LYS A 239 4.28 7.33 -9.92
CA LYS A 239 4.18 5.96 -10.45
C LYS A 239 5.11 5.69 -11.64
N ASN A 240 5.46 6.71 -12.41
CA ASN A 240 6.39 6.60 -13.54
C ASN A 240 7.85 6.40 -13.10
N SER A 241 8.19 6.66 -11.84
CA SER A 241 9.50 6.38 -11.24
C SER A 241 9.51 5.14 -10.34
N MET A 242 8.51 4.28 -10.50
CA MET A 242 8.39 3.03 -9.75
C MET A 242 9.24 1.94 -10.41
N PHE A 243 9.90 1.12 -9.60
CA PHE A 243 10.64 -0.06 -10.04
C PHE A 243 10.49 -1.17 -9.01
N ALA A 244 10.59 -2.42 -9.44
CA ALA A 244 10.42 -3.57 -8.58
C ALA A 244 11.37 -4.70 -8.96
N PHE A 245 11.70 -5.55 -8.00
CA PHE A 245 12.48 -6.76 -8.21
C PHE A 245 12.09 -7.84 -7.20
N ASP A 246 12.19 -9.09 -7.63
CA ASP A 246 11.78 -10.25 -6.84
C ASP A 246 12.77 -10.50 -5.70
N LEU A 247 12.23 -10.83 -4.53
CA LEU A 247 12.98 -11.27 -3.36
C LEU A 247 13.07 -12.81 -3.39
N PRO A 248 14.21 -13.38 -3.02
CA PRO A 248 14.33 -14.83 -2.92
C PRO A 248 13.40 -15.36 -1.82
N THR A 249 12.59 -16.36 -2.16
CA THR A 249 11.76 -17.06 -1.17
C THR A 249 12.65 -17.84 -0.21
N GLU A 250 12.41 -17.69 1.09
CA GLU A 250 13.15 -18.43 2.11
C GLU A 250 12.86 -19.94 2.03
N SER A 251 13.92 -20.75 2.14
CA SER A 251 13.81 -22.22 2.10
C SER A 251 13.29 -22.73 3.45
N GLY A 252 12.14 -23.40 3.47
CA GLY A 252 11.56 -23.99 4.68
C GLY A 252 10.47 -23.16 5.36
N PHE A 253 10.29 -21.90 4.96
CA PHE A 253 9.07 -21.13 5.25
C PHE A 253 7.97 -21.62 4.30
N VAL A 254 7.06 -22.45 4.80
CA VAL A 254 5.81 -22.71 4.10
C VAL A 254 4.92 -21.51 4.40
N TYR A 255 4.61 -20.70 3.38
CA TYR A 255 3.44 -19.84 3.45
C TYR A 255 2.24 -20.77 3.65
N GLU A 256 1.82 -21.03 4.88
CA GLU A 256 0.39 -21.17 5.08
C GLU A 256 -0.15 -19.82 4.66
N ALA A 257 -0.62 -19.72 3.42
CA ALA A 257 -1.14 -18.52 2.83
C ALA A 257 -2.32 -18.04 3.69
N LYS A 258 -2.03 -17.30 4.75
CA LYS A 258 -2.99 -16.51 5.48
C LYS A 258 -3.07 -15.23 4.67
N TYR A 259 -4.01 -15.27 3.72
CA TYR A 259 -4.42 -14.18 2.86
C TYR A 259 -4.20 -12.86 3.58
N PRO A 260 -3.48 -11.89 2.98
CA PRO A 260 -3.33 -10.57 3.58
C PRO A 260 -4.74 -10.12 3.92
N LEU A 261 -5.06 -9.99 5.21
CA LEU A 261 -6.41 -9.60 5.61
C LEU A 261 -6.56 -8.18 5.09
N PRO A 262 -7.32 -7.94 3.99
CA PRO A 262 -7.52 -6.58 3.54
C PRO A 262 -8.15 -5.83 4.72
N LYS A 263 -7.68 -4.63 5.01
CA LYS A 263 -8.36 -3.75 5.97
C LYS A 263 -9.70 -3.37 5.34
N ILE A 264 -10.74 -4.11 5.68
CA ILE A 264 -12.10 -3.91 5.22
C ILE A 264 -12.82 -2.97 6.19
N VAL A 265 -13.38 -1.89 5.68
CA VAL A 265 -14.24 -0.98 6.43
C VAL A 265 -15.69 -1.44 6.30
N PHE A 266 -16.31 -1.71 7.45
CA PHE A 266 -17.73 -2.08 7.54
C PHE A 266 -18.56 -0.89 8.01
N ALA A 267 -19.72 -0.68 7.40
CA ALA A 267 -20.69 0.30 7.88
C ALA A 267 -22.10 -0.30 7.97
N LYS A 268 -22.82 0.06 9.04
CA LYS A 268 -24.25 -0.28 9.17
C LYS A 268 -25.07 0.57 8.21
N TYR A 269 -26.00 -0.06 7.51
CA TYR A 269 -26.90 0.62 6.59
C TYR A 269 -28.36 0.43 6.99
N PHE A 270 -28.97 1.53 7.42
CA PHE A 270 -30.37 1.57 7.83
C PHE A 270 -31.23 1.86 6.60
N TYR A 271 -31.59 0.81 5.87
CA TYR A 271 -32.27 0.92 4.58
C TYR A 271 -33.79 1.18 4.68
N ALA A 272 -34.36 1.14 5.89
CA ALA A 272 -35.81 1.09 6.11
C ALA A 272 -36.51 2.46 6.18
N TYR A 273 -35.86 3.55 5.75
CA TYR A 273 -36.47 4.87 5.75
C TYR A 273 -37.49 5.03 4.62
N GLN A 274 -38.66 5.60 4.91
CA GLN A 274 -39.72 5.75 3.91
C GLN A 274 -40.47 7.08 4.09
N MET A 275 -40.28 8.04 3.18
CA MET A 275 -41.01 9.31 3.18
C MET A 275 -42.00 9.47 2.02
N ASP A 276 -42.18 8.43 1.19
CA ASP A 276 -43.17 8.44 0.12
C ASP A 276 -44.54 8.02 0.67
N SER A 277 -45.43 9.01 0.85
CA SER A 277 -46.78 8.82 1.38
C SER A 277 -47.68 7.92 0.53
N ARG A 278 -47.25 7.58 -0.69
CA ARG A 278 -47.97 6.71 -1.63
C ARG A 278 -47.62 5.22 -1.46
N ARG A 279 -46.68 4.87 -0.58
CA ARG A 279 -46.22 3.48 -0.34
C ARG A 279 -47.00 2.83 0.80
N GLU A 280 -46.93 1.50 0.88
CA GLU A 280 -47.66 0.68 1.86
C GLU A 280 -47.26 0.95 3.32
N ALA A 281 -46.09 1.56 3.53
CA ALA A 281 -45.49 1.84 4.83
C ALA A 281 -45.04 3.31 4.97
N PRO A 282 -45.94 4.30 4.80
CA PRO A 282 -45.54 5.70 4.71
C PRO A 282 -44.94 6.19 6.04
N ASN A 283 -43.94 7.07 5.95
CA ASN A 283 -43.26 7.70 7.09
C ASN A 283 -42.48 6.71 8.01
N THR A 284 -42.22 5.49 7.54
CA THR A 284 -41.51 4.47 8.31
C THR A 284 -40.13 4.96 8.72
N ARG A 285 -39.81 4.82 10.02
CA ARG A 285 -38.55 5.23 10.65
C ARG A 285 -38.21 6.72 10.54
N LEU A 286 -39.19 7.56 10.20
CA LEU A 286 -38.97 9.00 10.02
C LEU A 286 -39.87 9.89 10.85
N VAL A 287 -41.04 9.40 11.25
CA VAL A 287 -41.99 10.19 12.04
C VAL A 287 -42.18 9.52 13.40
N ALA A 288 -41.92 10.30 14.45
CA ALA A 288 -42.12 9.92 15.83
C ALA A 288 -43.62 9.90 16.19
N LYS A 289 -43.97 9.31 17.35
CA LYS A 289 -45.36 9.16 17.79
C LYS A 289 -46.10 10.51 17.97
N ASP A 290 -45.35 11.58 18.23
CA ASP A 290 -45.84 12.95 18.38
C ASP A 290 -45.99 13.69 17.04
N ARG A 291 -45.77 13.00 15.91
CA ARG A 291 -45.77 13.54 14.55
C ARG A 291 -44.58 14.46 14.22
N GLY A 292 -43.56 14.50 15.07
CA GLY A 292 -42.27 15.11 14.77
C GLY A 292 -41.43 14.24 13.83
N ILE A 293 -40.42 14.84 13.18
CA ILE A 293 -39.44 14.11 12.37
C ILE A 293 -38.38 13.53 13.32
N ASP A 294 -38.18 12.21 13.26
CA ASP A 294 -37.25 11.45 14.10
C ASP A 294 -35.86 11.33 13.44
N LEU A 295 -35.33 12.45 12.97
CA LEU A 295 -33.98 12.56 12.40
C LEU A 295 -33.22 13.71 13.06
N GLN A 296 -32.03 13.41 13.56
CA GLN A 296 -31.10 14.44 14.05
C GLN A 296 -30.45 15.24 12.91
N HIS A 297 -30.21 14.58 11.78
CA HIS A 297 -29.61 15.16 10.58
C HIS A 297 -30.44 14.81 9.35
N PHE A 298 -30.60 15.79 8.46
CA PHE A 298 -31.33 15.60 7.21
C PHE A 298 -30.35 15.17 6.11
N PRO A 299 -30.76 14.27 5.20
CA PRO A 299 -29.96 13.92 4.04
C PRO A 299 -29.76 15.16 3.15
N ALA A 300 -28.66 15.19 2.38
CA ALA A 300 -28.33 16.32 1.51
C ALA A 300 -29.40 16.61 0.46
N SER A 301 -30.07 15.57 -0.04
CA SER A 301 -31.23 15.68 -0.94
C SER A 301 -32.54 16.05 -0.24
N ASN A 302 -32.50 16.32 1.06
CA ASN A 302 -33.65 16.51 1.95
C ASN A 302 -34.58 15.28 2.02
N ILE A 303 -35.52 15.30 2.96
CA ILE A 303 -36.56 14.28 3.11
C ILE A 303 -37.71 14.55 2.14
N GLY A 304 -38.04 13.56 1.32
CA GLY A 304 -39.11 13.66 0.33
C GLY A 304 -39.41 12.29 -0.28
N PRO A 305 -40.33 12.19 -1.26
CA PRO A 305 -40.73 10.89 -1.83
C PRO A 305 -39.57 10.07 -2.42
N TRP A 306 -38.42 10.69 -2.70
CA TRP A 306 -37.18 10.05 -3.14
C TRP A 306 -36.41 9.34 -2.01
N PHE A 307 -36.58 9.76 -0.75
CA PHE A 307 -35.96 9.17 0.43
C PHE A 307 -36.81 7.97 0.89
N SER A 308 -36.61 6.85 0.21
CA SER A 308 -37.55 5.73 0.20
C SER A 308 -36.85 4.39 -0.01
N SER A 309 -36.99 3.48 0.96
CA SER A 309 -36.56 2.08 0.89
C SER A 309 -37.09 1.33 -0.33
N ASP A 310 -38.22 1.78 -0.87
CA ASP A 310 -38.89 1.17 -2.01
C ASP A 310 -38.36 1.69 -3.35
N ARG A 311 -37.17 2.32 -3.36
CA ARG A 311 -36.54 2.88 -4.56
C ARG A 311 -35.13 2.36 -4.75
N VAL A 312 -34.95 1.57 -5.80
CA VAL A 312 -33.65 1.11 -6.29
C VAL A 312 -32.67 2.27 -6.47
N GLN A 313 -33.11 3.35 -7.12
CA GLN A 313 -32.25 4.51 -7.37
C GLN A 313 -31.73 5.18 -6.09
N TRP A 314 -32.51 5.19 -5.00
CA TRP A 314 -32.04 5.73 -3.73
C TRP A 314 -30.89 4.89 -3.18
N HIS A 315 -31.05 3.55 -3.13
CA HIS A 315 -29.98 2.65 -2.74
C HIS A 315 -28.73 2.78 -3.61
N LYS A 316 -28.88 2.95 -4.93
CA LYS A 316 -27.72 3.13 -5.83
C LYS A 316 -26.89 4.35 -5.45
N THR A 317 -27.54 5.48 -5.14
CA THR A 317 -26.86 6.70 -4.71
C THR A 317 -26.12 6.48 -3.41
N GLU A 318 -26.80 5.97 -2.37
CA GLU A 318 -26.20 5.74 -1.06
C GLU A 318 -25.01 4.77 -1.12
N LEU A 319 -25.16 3.64 -1.83
CA LEU A 319 -24.10 2.64 -1.97
C LEU A 319 -22.89 3.21 -2.73
N SER A 320 -23.12 4.02 -3.77
CA SER A 320 -22.04 4.65 -4.52
C SER A 320 -21.29 5.68 -3.67
N GLU A 321 -22.00 6.45 -2.84
CA GLU A 321 -21.39 7.43 -1.91
C GLU A 321 -20.60 6.72 -0.80
N MET A 322 -21.14 5.63 -0.24
CA MET A 322 -20.43 4.80 0.74
C MET A 322 -19.12 4.25 0.17
N ALA A 323 -19.15 3.73 -1.05
CA ALA A 323 -17.95 3.25 -1.74
C ALA A 323 -16.95 4.40 -2.01
N ALA A 324 -17.41 5.58 -2.43
CA ALA A 324 -16.57 6.76 -2.63
C ALA A 324 -15.90 7.24 -1.33
N CYS A 325 -16.51 6.98 -0.17
CA CYS A 325 -15.95 7.24 1.15
C CYS A 325 -15.01 6.13 1.67
N GLY A 326 -14.75 5.08 0.89
CA GLY A 326 -13.88 3.96 1.28
C GLY A 326 -14.54 2.96 2.23
N ILE A 327 -15.87 2.82 2.19
CA ILE A 327 -16.57 1.72 2.85
C ILE A 327 -16.61 0.52 1.91
N ASP A 328 -16.02 -0.60 2.34
CA ASP A 328 -15.91 -1.82 1.53
C ASP A 328 -17.12 -2.75 1.67
N VAL A 329 -17.70 -2.81 2.88
CA VAL A 329 -18.81 -3.73 3.18
C VAL A 329 -19.96 -3.00 3.88
N VAL A 330 -21.14 -3.16 3.29
CA VAL A 330 -22.39 -2.64 3.83
C VAL A 330 -23.11 -3.73 4.63
N LEU A 331 -23.46 -3.41 5.88
CA LEU A 331 -24.20 -4.28 6.78
C LEU A 331 -25.66 -3.78 6.91
N PRO A 332 -26.60 -4.27 6.09
CA PRO A 332 -27.99 -3.84 6.16
C PRO A 332 -28.62 -4.24 7.50
N VAL A 333 -29.22 -3.28 8.19
CA VAL A 333 -29.91 -3.51 9.47
C VAL A 333 -31.30 -4.06 9.20
N TYR A 334 -31.40 -5.39 9.13
CA TYR A 334 -32.64 -6.10 8.85
C TYR A 334 -33.55 -6.21 10.07
N LEU A 335 -34.84 -5.86 9.90
CA LEU A 335 -35.86 -5.99 10.94
C LEU A 335 -36.72 -7.23 10.70
N GLY A 336 -36.39 -8.30 11.44
CA GLY A 336 -36.92 -9.64 11.21
C GLY A 336 -38.27 -9.96 11.87
N ASP A 337 -38.88 -9.02 12.58
CA ASP A 337 -40.21 -9.23 13.18
C ASP A 337 -41.29 -9.35 12.10
N ARG A 338 -42.38 -10.07 12.41
CA ARG A 338 -43.44 -10.38 11.43
C ARG A 338 -44.04 -9.12 10.81
N ALA A 339 -44.24 -8.06 11.59
CA ALA A 339 -44.87 -6.83 11.11
C ALA A 339 -43.93 -6.11 10.14
N SER A 340 -42.67 -5.90 10.51
CA SER A 340 -41.68 -5.22 9.67
C SER A 340 -41.41 -5.97 8.36
N ARG A 341 -41.31 -7.31 8.40
CA ARG A 341 -41.08 -8.13 7.19
C ARG A 341 -42.18 -7.99 6.15
N VAL A 342 -43.43 -8.01 6.58
CA VAL A 342 -44.59 -7.91 5.68
C VAL A 342 -44.69 -6.51 5.08
N VAL A 343 -44.35 -5.48 5.86
CA VAL A 343 -44.71 -4.11 5.53
C VAL A 343 -43.62 -3.37 4.76
N TYR A 344 -42.33 -3.57 5.08
CA TYR A 344 -41.25 -2.83 4.40
C TYR A 344 -39.88 -3.54 4.36
N ALA A 345 -39.57 -4.39 5.34
CA ALA A 345 -38.20 -4.87 5.52
C ALA A 345 -37.73 -5.83 4.41
N ALA A 346 -38.60 -6.70 3.88
CA ALA A 346 -38.25 -7.57 2.76
C ALA A 346 -38.14 -6.78 1.45
N LYS A 347 -39.16 -5.98 1.14
CA LYS A 347 -39.21 -5.17 -0.07
C LYS A 347 -38.07 -4.16 -0.21
N GLY A 348 -37.74 -3.46 0.88
CA GLY A 348 -36.60 -2.54 0.87
C GLY A 348 -35.27 -3.24 0.67
N LEU A 349 -35.11 -4.45 1.23
CA LEU A 349 -33.92 -5.27 0.99
C LEU A 349 -33.84 -5.72 -0.47
N ASP A 350 -34.95 -6.14 -1.07
CA ASP A 350 -35.01 -6.52 -2.49
C ASP A 350 -34.63 -5.35 -3.40
N CYS A 351 -35.10 -4.13 -3.09
CA CYS A 351 -34.69 -2.92 -3.80
C CYS A 351 -33.19 -2.63 -3.66
N MET A 352 -32.62 -2.81 -2.47
CA MET A 352 -31.18 -2.67 -2.24
C MET A 352 -30.36 -3.72 -3.00
N VAL A 353 -30.79 -4.98 -3.01
CA VAL A 353 -30.13 -6.06 -3.77
C VAL A 353 -30.19 -5.77 -5.27
N THR A 354 -31.33 -5.30 -5.76
CA THR A 354 -31.49 -4.87 -7.16
C THR A 354 -30.54 -3.72 -7.50
N ALA A 355 -30.42 -2.73 -6.60
CA ALA A 355 -29.50 -1.61 -6.77
C ALA A 355 -28.04 -2.06 -6.88
N LEU A 356 -27.61 -2.99 -6.02
CA LEU A 356 -26.26 -3.56 -6.07
C LEU A 356 -26.01 -4.32 -7.37
N ALA A 357 -26.99 -5.08 -7.86
CA ALA A 357 -26.90 -5.78 -9.14
C ALA A 357 -26.77 -4.79 -10.32
N GLU A 358 -27.53 -3.70 -10.31
CA GLU A 358 -27.43 -2.65 -11.33
C GLU A 358 -26.07 -1.94 -11.31
N LEU A 359 -25.58 -1.55 -10.13
CA LEU A 359 -24.25 -0.91 -9.99
C LEU A 359 -23.13 -1.79 -10.54
N LYS A 360 -23.17 -3.09 -10.22
CA LYS A 360 -22.21 -4.06 -10.74
C LYS A 360 -22.25 -4.15 -12.27
N THR A 361 -23.44 -4.08 -12.87
CA THR A 361 -23.62 -4.11 -14.33
C THR A 361 -23.11 -2.81 -14.98
N GLU A 362 -23.18 -1.69 -14.27
CA GLU A 362 -22.66 -0.38 -14.70
C GLU A 362 -21.13 -0.23 -14.54
N GLY A 363 -20.44 -1.24 -13.96
CA GLY A 363 -19.01 -1.15 -13.66
C GLY A 363 -18.69 -0.15 -12.54
N LYS A 364 -19.68 0.16 -11.69
CA LYS A 364 -19.51 0.97 -10.49
C LYS A 364 -19.17 0.07 -9.30
N PRO A 365 -18.45 0.61 -8.29
CA PRO A 365 -18.07 -0.14 -7.10
C PRO A 365 -19.26 -0.77 -6.38
#